data_AF-A0AA38PJZ2-F1
#
_entry.id   AF-A0AA38PJZ2-F1
#
_cell.length_a   1.000
_cell.length_b   1.000
_cell.length_c   1.000
_cell.angle_alpha   90.00
_cell.angle_beta   90.00
_cell.angle_gamma   90.00
#
_symmetry.space_group_name_H-M   'P 1'
#
loop_
_entity.id
_entity.type
_entity.pdbx_description
1 polymer ?
#
loop_
_entity_poly.entity_id
_entity_poly.type
_entity_poly.pdbx_seq_one_letter_code
_entity_poly.pdbx_strand_id
1 'polypeptide(L)'
;MVNNRNNFARKMNQSPSSRDLSPLNIPPKAQSSSTFKSNDPIPPSGTTPSSSAQTGSSTTSASSSLFEHDINTATSAQTSATQHSPGSKPENLFARYQSLKTDGSPVSPELKAHAQLLWQTRQIVDAIRRTCIILEESTKIAAVTGPAIMINDELKKIQSSLHEQKAMHDNQLQLLEQKLSSQLEEAIKGSLRKKALEAVKDQVRQKIVDSVNKELHLQLPLALHVQTNQHHPQMLEISASLHNSEARAANANIRTAQDPLHALWPPSGKKLEAHHKFPNTVRALADLSAKDVDLLLGIYNIVVHDHDGGSVDLADKKNYFLNFIGVRLRIILTPTSKDSTKGSSFVISACQ
;
A
#
# COMPACT_ATOMS: atom_id res chain seq x y z
N MET A 1 38.70 42.00 -41.57
CA MET A 1 37.95 42.42 -40.37
C MET A 1 36.52 41.89 -40.47
N VAL A 2 36.18 41.04 -39.51
CA VAL A 2 34.85 40.78 -38.92
C VAL A 2 33.63 40.78 -39.83
N ASN A 3 33.11 39.58 -40.11
CA ASN A 3 31.68 39.27 -39.96
C ASN A 3 31.41 37.78 -40.21
N ASN A 4 31.24 37.00 -39.14
CA ASN A 4 30.41 35.80 -39.20
C ASN A 4 29.86 35.48 -37.80
N ARG A 5 28.69 36.04 -37.51
CA ARG A 5 27.90 35.83 -36.30
C ARG A 5 26.57 35.23 -36.75
N ASN A 6 26.15 34.17 -36.05
CA ASN A 6 24.84 33.49 -36.09
C ASN A 6 24.86 32.10 -36.73
N ASN A 7 25.08 31.08 -35.88
CA ASN A 7 24.40 29.79 -35.97
C ASN A 7 24.65 28.94 -34.71
N PHE A 8 24.16 29.42 -33.55
CA PHE A 8 24.25 28.66 -32.29
C PHE A 8 23.01 28.85 -31.43
N ALA A 9 21.84 28.42 -31.92
CA ALA A 9 20.64 28.28 -31.08
C ALA A 9 19.54 27.47 -31.79
N ARG A 10 19.71 26.15 -31.96
CA ARG A 10 18.58 25.23 -32.13
C ARG A 10 19.01 23.77 -32.11
N LYS A 11 19.07 23.19 -30.91
CA LYS A 11 18.81 21.78 -30.63
C LYS A 11 19.11 21.55 -29.16
N MET A 12 18.06 21.33 -28.38
CA MET A 12 18.05 20.57 -27.12
C MET A 12 16.64 20.75 -26.55
N ASN A 13 15.67 20.08 -27.17
CA ASN A 13 14.38 19.82 -26.55
C ASN A 13 13.98 18.40 -26.98
N GLN A 14 14.62 17.42 -26.33
CA GLN A 14 14.18 16.03 -26.34
C GLN A 14 13.95 15.65 -24.89
N SER A 15 12.67 15.51 -24.55
CA SER A 15 12.19 14.98 -23.29
C SER A 15 12.79 13.59 -23.04
N PRO A 16 13.26 13.28 -21.82
CA PRO A 16 13.67 11.93 -21.49
C PRO A 16 12.42 11.03 -21.44
N SER A 17 12.41 10.06 -22.34
CA SER A 17 11.51 8.91 -22.35
C SER A 17 11.50 8.24 -20.98
N SER A 18 10.30 8.03 -20.44
CA SER A 18 10.02 7.27 -19.23
C SER A 18 10.72 5.92 -19.28
N ARG A 19 11.73 5.75 -18.41
CA ARG A 19 12.32 4.44 -18.16
C ARG A 19 11.30 3.62 -17.36
N ASP A 20 10.72 2.64 -18.03
CA ASP A 20 10.09 1.47 -17.43
C ASP A 20 11.03 0.85 -16.38
N LEU A 21 10.70 1.03 -15.11
CA LEU A 21 11.29 0.29 -14.02
C LEU A 21 10.58 -1.06 -13.93
N SER A 22 11.01 -2.02 -14.75
CA SER A 22 10.68 -3.41 -14.51
C SER A 22 11.32 -3.84 -13.17
N PRO A 23 10.57 -4.48 -12.25
CA PRO A 23 11.14 -4.95 -11.00
C PRO A 23 12.17 -6.05 -11.26
N LEU A 24 13.39 -5.84 -10.74
CA LEU A 24 14.42 -6.86 -10.66
C LEU A 24 13.88 -8.05 -9.85
N ASN A 25 13.49 -9.11 -10.55
CA ASN A 25 13.16 -10.39 -9.97
C ASN A 25 14.48 -11.09 -9.57
N ILE A 26 14.90 -10.87 -8.33
CA ILE A 26 16.05 -11.54 -7.73
C ILE A 26 15.58 -12.94 -7.31
N PRO A 27 16.10 -14.03 -7.88
CA PRO A 27 15.71 -15.38 -7.46
C PRO A 27 16.16 -15.62 -6.01
N PRO A 28 15.35 -16.32 -5.19
CA PRO A 28 15.72 -16.65 -3.83
C PRO A 28 16.93 -17.59 -3.84
N LYS A 29 18.06 -17.11 -3.31
CA LYS A 29 19.21 -17.96 -2.99
C LYS A 29 18.76 -19.01 -1.98
N ALA A 30 18.70 -20.26 -2.43
CA ALA A 30 18.56 -21.42 -1.57
C ALA A 30 19.68 -21.39 -0.52
N GLN A 31 19.29 -21.25 0.75
CA GLN A 31 20.17 -21.42 1.90
C GLN A 31 20.46 -22.91 2.03
N SER A 32 21.63 -23.34 1.57
CA SER A 32 22.19 -24.65 1.91
C SER A 32 22.71 -24.60 3.34
N SER A 33 21.84 -24.91 4.30
CA SER A 33 22.23 -25.20 5.68
C SER A 33 22.95 -26.55 5.72
N SER A 34 24.28 -26.54 5.66
CA SER A 34 25.11 -27.67 6.06
C SER A 34 25.36 -27.57 7.56
N THR A 35 24.52 -28.24 8.34
CA THR A 35 24.72 -28.41 9.78
C THR A 35 25.78 -29.48 10.00
N PHE A 36 27.04 -29.05 10.14
CA PHE A 36 28.08 -29.88 10.76
C PHE A 36 27.74 -30.04 12.25
N LYS A 37 27.27 -31.22 12.62
CA LYS A 37 27.14 -31.64 14.03
C LYS A 37 28.53 -31.99 14.55
N SER A 38 29.15 -31.09 15.29
CA SER A 38 30.23 -31.41 16.21
C SER A 38 29.64 -32.13 17.42
N ASN A 39 30.06 -33.38 17.61
CA ASN A 39 29.82 -34.16 18.83
C ASN A 39 30.58 -33.51 19.99
N ASP A 40 29.85 -33.01 20.99
CA ASP A 40 30.38 -32.77 22.33
C ASP A 40 29.40 -33.29 23.39
N PRO A 41 29.91 -33.69 24.57
CA PRO A 41 29.26 -34.65 25.45
C PRO A 41 28.23 -34.03 26.41
N ILE A 42 27.26 -34.89 26.74
CA ILE A 42 26.10 -34.72 27.61
C ILE A 42 26.49 -34.35 29.05
N PRO A 43 25.81 -33.36 29.68
CA PRO A 43 25.57 -33.37 31.12
C PRO A 43 24.07 -33.59 31.46
N PRO A 44 23.78 -34.07 32.69
CA PRO A 44 22.54 -34.78 32.99
C PRO A 44 21.33 -33.90 33.31
N SER A 45 20.19 -34.47 32.95
CA SER A 45 18.80 -34.20 33.32
C SER A 45 18.56 -33.45 34.63
N GLY A 46 17.89 -32.29 34.50
CA GLY A 46 17.15 -31.62 35.56
C GLY A 46 15.70 -31.45 35.16
N THR A 47 14.84 -32.29 35.72
CA THR A 47 13.37 -32.27 35.70
C THR A 47 12.83 -31.01 36.40
N THR A 48 11.79 -30.37 35.84
CA THR A 48 10.68 -29.70 36.58
C THR A 48 9.62 -29.15 35.60
N PRO A 49 8.36 -28.91 36.05
CA PRO A 49 7.17 -29.31 35.30
C PRO A 49 6.38 -28.17 34.64
N SER A 50 5.57 -28.61 33.68
CA SER A 50 4.19 -28.21 33.36
C SER A 50 3.58 -27.03 34.13
N SER A 51 3.21 -25.99 33.40
CA SER A 51 2.10 -25.11 33.78
C SER A 51 1.30 -24.72 32.54
N SER A 52 0.12 -25.31 32.44
CA SER A 52 -0.99 -24.97 31.57
C SER A 52 -1.80 -23.83 32.16
N ALA A 53 -2.05 -22.78 31.36
CA ALA A 53 -3.11 -21.78 31.49
C ALA A 53 -2.88 -20.75 30.37
N GLN A 54 -3.83 -20.06 29.76
CA GLN A 54 -5.28 -20.14 29.63
C GLN A 54 -5.61 -18.91 28.74
N THR A 55 -6.58 -19.03 27.83
CA THR A 55 -7.57 -17.98 27.48
C THR A 55 -7.18 -16.57 27.04
N GLY A 56 -7.83 -16.16 25.94
CA GLY A 56 -8.27 -14.79 25.67
C GLY A 56 -7.39 -14.04 24.69
N SER A 57 -7.89 -13.20 23.80
CA SER A 57 -9.25 -12.85 23.40
C SER A 57 -9.11 -12.00 22.14
N SER A 58 -10.02 -12.21 21.21
CA SER A 58 -10.33 -11.35 20.07
C SER A 58 -10.51 -9.87 20.45
N THR A 59 -9.83 -8.96 19.73
CA THR A 59 -10.26 -7.56 19.57
C THR A 59 -10.14 -7.13 18.12
N THR A 60 -11.23 -7.36 17.39
CA THR A 60 -11.60 -6.63 16.18
C THR A 60 -11.84 -5.16 16.54
N SER A 61 -11.05 -4.25 15.99
CA SER A 61 -11.31 -2.81 16.08
C SER A 61 -11.91 -2.36 14.76
N ALA A 62 -13.24 -2.24 14.75
CA ALA A 62 -14.01 -1.59 13.72
C ALA A 62 -13.89 -0.06 13.92
N SER A 63 -13.36 0.63 12.93
CA SER A 63 -13.31 2.10 12.89
C SER A 63 -14.56 2.62 12.20
N SER A 64 -15.58 2.91 12.99
CA SER A 64 -16.81 3.58 12.56
C SER A 64 -16.60 5.08 12.40
N SER A 65 -17.16 5.58 11.29
CA SER A 65 -17.51 6.97 10.97
C SER A 65 -18.04 7.78 12.16
N LEU A 66 -17.78 9.09 12.22
CA LEU A 66 -18.79 10.09 12.63
C LEU A 66 -18.24 11.55 12.54
N PHE A 67 -19.06 12.44 11.99
CA PHE A 67 -19.03 13.91 12.02
C PHE A 67 -18.23 14.68 10.95
N GLU A 68 -18.80 14.77 9.75
CA GLU A 68 -18.81 16.04 9.00
C GLU A 68 -20.10 16.78 9.39
N HIS A 69 -19.95 17.88 10.15
CA HIS A 69 -21.02 18.85 10.36
C HIS A 69 -20.63 20.12 9.60
N ASP A 70 -21.30 20.31 8.46
CA ASP A 70 -21.36 21.58 7.73
C ASP A 70 -21.98 22.65 8.63
N ILE A 71 -21.17 23.63 9.05
CA ILE A 71 -21.69 24.86 9.66
C ILE A 71 -21.93 25.86 8.53
N ASN A 72 -23.09 25.71 7.89
CA ASN A 72 -23.72 26.76 7.11
C ASN A 72 -24.04 27.94 8.05
N THR A 73 -23.18 28.94 8.04
CA THR A 73 -23.41 30.21 8.73
C THR A 73 -24.34 31.07 7.88
N ALA A 74 -25.65 30.83 8.01
CA ALA A 74 -26.69 31.71 7.53
C ALA A 74 -26.90 32.84 8.55
N THR A 75 -26.19 33.95 8.39
CA THR A 75 -26.43 35.18 9.17
C THR A 75 -27.45 36.04 8.44
N SER A 76 -28.73 35.84 8.77
CA SER A 76 -29.86 36.72 8.43
C SER A 76 -30.52 37.18 9.72
N ALA A 77 -30.56 38.50 9.94
CA ALA A 77 -31.58 39.28 10.63
C ALA A 77 -30.98 40.67 10.89
N GLN A 78 -31.25 41.70 10.09
CA GLN A 78 -32.54 42.39 10.00
C GLN A 78 -33.06 42.84 11.37
N THR A 79 -32.39 43.82 11.98
CA THR A 79 -33.00 44.68 13.00
C THR A 79 -33.41 45.99 12.36
N SER A 80 -34.69 46.06 12.05
CA SER A 80 -35.44 47.22 11.63
C SER A 80 -35.24 48.37 12.64
N ALA A 81 -34.79 49.51 12.14
CA ALA A 81 -34.79 50.77 12.88
C ALA A 81 -36.24 51.22 13.10
N THR A 82 -36.79 50.94 14.28
CA THR A 82 -38.02 51.59 14.75
C THR A 82 -37.68 53.03 15.15
N GLN A 83 -37.83 53.95 14.19
CA GLN A 83 -37.94 55.39 14.46
C GLN A 83 -39.19 55.62 15.32
N HIS A 84 -39.02 55.71 16.64
CA HIS A 84 -40.01 56.35 17.49
C HIS A 84 -39.93 57.87 17.29
N SER A 85 -40.92 58.38 16.56
CA SER A 85 -41.23 59.79 16.45
C SER A 85 -41.59 60.36 17.83
N PRO A 86 -40.94 61.43 18.34
CA PRO A 86 -41.36 62.11 19.56
C PRO A 86 -42.57 62.99 19.24
N GLY A 87 -43.72 62.35 19.09
CA GLY A 87 -45.02 62.98 19.02
C GLY A 87 -45.52 63.35 20.42
N SER A 88 -45.41 64.62 20.77
CA SER A 88 -46.41 65.45 21.47
C SER A 88 -45.69 66.60 22.16
N LYS A 89 -45.77 67.78 21.53
CA LYS A 89 -45.47 69.05 22.20
C LYS A 89 -46.38 69.12 23.43
N PRO A 90 -45.85 69.34 24.65
CA PRO A 90 -46.69 69.57 25.81
C PRO A 90 -47.49 70.83 25.56
N GLU A 91 -48.79 70.64 25.34
CA GLU A 91 -49.77 71.70 25.26
C GLU A 91 -49.61 72.54 26.54
N ASN A 92 -49.23 73.80 26.34
CA ASN A 92 -48.77 74.70 27.39
C ASN A 92 -49.99 75.20 28.18
N LEU A 93 -50.57 74.31 29.00
CA LEU A 93 -51.74 74.58 29.85
C LEU A 93 -51.48 75.74 30.84
N PHE A 94 -50.22 76.11 31.04
CA PHE A 94 -49.84 77.28 31.83
C PHE A 94 -50.24 78.60 31.15
N ALA A 95 -50.18 78.68 29.81
CA ALA A 95 -50.68 79.84 29.06
C ALA A 95 -52.21 79.98 29.17
N ARG A 96 -52.94 78.87 29.30
CA ARG A 96 -54.40 78.86 29.47
C ARG A 96 -54.84 79.28 30.88
N TYR A 97 -54.01 79.05 31.90
CA TYR A 97 -54.30 79.54 33.26
C TYR A 97 -54.01 81.04 33.43
N GLN A 98 -53.09 81.62 32.65
CA GLN A 98 -52.84 83.07 32.70
C GLN A 98 -53.89 83.90 31.97
N SER A 99 -54.66 83.33 31.04
CA SER A 99 -55.70 84.06 30.30
C SER A 99 -57.05 84.18 31.02
N LEU A 100 -57.18 83.69 32.25
CA LEU A 100 -58.38 83.88 33.09
C LEU A 100 -58.31 85.16 33.97
N LYS A 101 -57.35 86.05 33.72
CA LYS A 101 -57.24 87.35 34.38
C LYS A 101 -57.96 88.47 33.62
N THR A 102 -59.25 88.31 33.34
CA THR A 102 -60.10 89.43 32.90
C THR A 102 -61.53 89.20 33.35
N ASP A 103 -61.78 89.21 34.66
CA ASP A 103 -62.92 89.95 35.23
C ASP A 103 -62.87 89.95 36.76
N GLY A 104 -62.53 91.12 37.32
CA GLY A 104 -63.20 91.74 38.46
C GLY A 104 -63.45 91.03 39.80
N SER A 105 -62.86 89.86 40.12
CA SER A 105 -63.06 89.22 41.44
C SER A 105 -61.75 89.10 42.24
N PRO A 106 -61.68 89.63 43.48
CA PRO A 106 -60.49 89.52 44.33
C PRO A 106 -60.31 88.08 44.82
N VAL A 107 -59.54 87.30 44.06
CA VAL A 107 -59.19 85.94 44.43
C VAL A 107 -58.34 85.94 45.70
N SER A 108 -58.77 85.21 46.72
CA SER A 108 -58.11 85.07 48.03
C SER A 108 -56.63 84.63 47.88
N PRO A 109 -55.68 85.22 48.63
CA PRO A 109 -54.25 84.86 48.59
C PRO A 109 -53.99 83.39 48.91
N GLU A 110 -54.88 82.76 49.68
CA GLU A 110 -54.83 81.33 50.02
C GLU A 110 -55.01 80.43 48.77
N LEU A 111 -55.89 80.82 47.84
CA LEU A 111 -56.10 80.06 46.60
C LEU A 111 -54.88 80.14 45.66
N LYS A 112 -54.14 81.25 45.69
CA LYS A 112 -52.90 81.42 44.92
C LYS A 112 -51.77 80.53 45.47
N ALA A 113 -51.66 80.41 46.79
CA ALA A 113 -50.70 79.51 47.43
C ALA A 113 -51.01 78.04 47.12
N HIS A 114 -52.28 77.63 47.14
CA HIS A 114 -52.71 76.30 46.72
C HIS A 114 -52.43 76.02 45.24
N ALA A 115 -52.67 76.99 44.33
CA ALA A 115 -52.34 76.83 42.92
C ALA A 115 -50.83 76.65 42.68
N GLN A 116 -50.00 77.38 43.45
CA GLN A 116 -48.54 77.24 43.38
C GLN A 116 -48.07 75.88 43.91
N LEU A 117 -48.65 75.39 45.01
CA LEU A 117 -48.36 74.06 45.54
C LEU A 117 -48.77 72.96 44.55
N LEU A 118 -49.97 73.04 43.97
CA LEU A 118 -50.45 72.11 42.95
C LEU A 118 -49.58 72.10 41.69
N TRP A 119 -49.03 73.26 41.33
CA TRP A 119 -48.09 73.35 40.22
C TRP A 119 -46.73 72.70 40.57
N GLN A 120 -46.20 72.95 41.78
CA GLN A 120 -44.97 72.30 42.25
C GLN A 120 -45.13 70.78 42.37
N THR A 121 -46.24 70.29 42.92
CA THR A 121 -46.51 68.85 43.00
C THR A 121 -46.62 68.23 41.61
N ARG A 122 -47.23 68.92 40.64
CA ARG A 122 -47.25 68.48 39.25
C ARG A 122 -45.84 68.41 38.63
N GLN A 123 -44.99 69.39 38.89
CA GLN A 123 -43.59 69.34 38.43
C GLN A 123 -42.82 68.18 39.02
N ILE A 124 -43.02 67.90 40.32
CA ILE A 124 -42.39 66.76 40.99
C ILE A 124 -42.91 65.44 40.39
N VAL A 125 -44.22 65.31 40.16
CA VAL A 125 -44.81 64.14 39.51
C VAL A 125 -44.27 63.94 38.08
N ASP A 126 -44.09 65.02 37.32
CA ASP A 126 -43.50 64.94 35.98
C ASP A 126 -41.99 64.59 36.03
N ALA A 127 -41.25 65.07 37.04
CA ALA A 127 -39.87 64.68 37.26
C ALA A 127 -39.76 63.19 37.64
N ILE A 128 -40.60 62.69 38.55
CA ILE A 128 -40.67 61.27 38.92
C ILE A 128 -41.00 60.43 37.69
N ARG A 129 -42.01 60.83 36.91
CA ARG A 129 -42.39 60.12 35.66
C ARG A 129 -41.20 60.03 34.70
N ARG A 130 -40.44 61.11 34.52
CA ARG A 130 -39.22 61.10 33.68
C ARG A 130 -38.15 60.16 34.23
N THR A 131 -37.91 60.17 35.54
CA THR A 131 -36.93 59.25 36.15
C THR A 131 -37.36 57.78 36.03
N CYS A 132 -38.66 57.49 36.14
CA CYS A 132 -39.18 56.14 35.92
C CYS A 132 -38.97 55.67 34.47
N ILE A 133 -39.20 56.54 33.47
CA ILE A 133 -38.94 56.21 32.06
C ILE A 133 -37.45 55.95 31.82
N ILE A 134 -36.55 56.77 32.37
CA ILE A 134 -35.09 56.56 32.26
C ILE A 134 -34.67 55.26 32.95
N LEU A 135 -35.26 54.96 34.12
CA LEU A 135 -34.98 53.71 34.83
C LEU A 135 -35.49 52.50 34.04
N GLU A 136 -36.66 52.59 33.41
CA GLU A 136 -37.20 51.54 32.54
C GLU A 136 -36.30 51.31 31.32
N GLU A 137 -35.86 52.38 30.65
CA GLU A 137 -34.97 52.30 29.49
C GLU A 137 -33.59 51.74 29.87
N SER A 138 -33.00 52.22 30.96
CA SER A 138 -31.72 51.69 31.47
C SER A 138 -31.82 50.24 31.94
N THR A 139 -32.95 49.84 32.55
CA THR A 139 -33.20 48.44 32.93
C THR A 139 -33.36 47.56 31.70
N LYS A 140 -34.06 48.05 30.65
CA LYS A 140 -34.19 47.34 29.37
C LYS A 140 -32.83 47.17 28.68
N ILE A 141 -32.01 48.21 28.67
CA ILE A 141 -30.64 48.15 28.13
C ILE A 141 -29.82 47.17 28.95
N ALA A 142 -29.85 47.22 30.29
CA ALA A 142 -29.13 46.31 31.16
C ALA A 142 -29.59 44.85 30.99
N ALA A 143 -30.89 44.60 30.86
CA ALA A 143 -31.45 43.26 30.64
C ALA A 143 -31.05 42.67 29.29
N VAL A 144 -30.91 43.49 28.25
CA VAL A 144 -30.47 43.06 26.92
C VAL A 144 -28.94 42.92 26.85
N THR A 145 -28.19 43.83 27.46
CA THR A 145 -26.72 43.86 27.38
C THR A 145 -26.04 42.93 28.37
N GLY A 146 -26.63 42.64 29.53
CA GLY A 146 -26.06 41.76 30.55
C GLY A 146 -25.70 40.38 30.01
N PRO A 147 -26.63 39.65 29.36
CA PRO A 147 -26.34 38.38 28.72
C PRO A 147 -25.27 38.48 27.61
N ALA A 148 -25.29 39.58 26.83
CA ALA A 148 -24.31 39.79 25.77
C ALA A 148 -22.88 40.01 26.31
N ILE A 149 -22.72 40.67 27.46
CA ILE A 149 -21.42 40.83 28.12
C ILE A 149 -20.91 39.47 28.61
N MET A 150 -21.76 38.67 29.26
CA MET A 150 -21.39 37.33 29.74
C MET A 150 -20.94 36.42 28.58
N ILE A 151 -21.67 36.41 27.47
CA ILE A 151 -21.30 35.63 26.27
C ILE A 151 -19.95 36.09 25.71
N ASN A 152 -19.67 37.40 25.69
CA ASN A 152 -18.39 37.91 25.21
C ASN A 152 -17.22 37.47 26.10
N ASP A 153 -17.40 37.40 27.41
CA ASP A 153 -16.36 36.94 28.33
C ASP A 153 -16.13 35.43 28.21
N GLU A 154 -17.20 34.64 28.04
CA GLU A 154 -17.09 33.21 27.73
C GLU A 154 -16.39 32.97 26.39
N LEU A 155 -16.72 33.77 25.36
CA LEU A 155 -16.10 33.68 24.04
C LEU A 155 -14.60 34.00 24.10
N LYS A 156 -14.19 35.03 24.87
CA LYS A 156 -12.77 35.33 25.11
C LYS A 156 -12.06 34.17 25.81
N LYS A 157 -12.70 33.54 26.79
CA LYS A 157 -12.14 32.37 27.49
C LYS A 157 -11.94 31.19 26.53
N ILE A 158 -12.91 30.92 25.66
CA ILE A 158 -12.81 29.88 24.63
C ILE A 158 -11.69 30.21 23.65
N GLN A 159 -11.58 31.46 23.19
CA GLN A 159 -10.51 31.90 22.29
C GLN A 159 -9.12 31.73 22.92
N SER A 160 -8.95 32.12 24.19
CA SER A 160 -7.70 31.94 24.93
C SER A 160 -7.35 30.46 25.07
N SER A 161 -8.33 29.62 25.45
CA SER A 161 -8.13 28.17 25.59
C SER A 161 -7.77 27.52 24.25
N LEU A 162 -8.39 27.95 23.15
CA LEU A 162 -8.09 27.45 21.81
C LEU A 162 -6.67 27.84 21.39
N HIS A 163 -6.26 29.08 21.69
CA HIS A 163 -4.90 29.53 21.38
C HIS A 163 -3.83 28.76 22.17
N GLU A 164 -4.08 28.49 23.45
CA GLU A 164 -3.19 27.67 24.28
C GLU A 164 -3.11 26.23 23.76
N GLN A 165 -4.25 25.61 23.44
CA GLN A 165 -4.27 24.26 22.86
C GLN A 165 -3.52 24.23 21.52
N LYS A 166 -3.73 25.23 20.66
CA LYS A 166 -3.01 25.33 19.39
C LYS A 166 -1.49 25.41 19.62
N ALA A 167 -1.04 26.26 20.54
CA ALA A 167 0.38 26.36 20.88
C ALA A 167 0.95 25.03 21.43
N MET A 168 0.18 24.32 22.25
CA MET A 168 0.58 22.99 22.74
C MET A 168 0.69 21.97 21.60
N HIS A 169 -0.28 21.94 20.68
CA HIS A 169 -0.25 21.04 19.53
C HIS A 169 0.88 21.36 18.56
N ASP A 170 1.15 22.64 18.29
CA ASP A 170 2.28 23.07 17.44
C ASP A 170 3.62 22.61 18.05
N ASN A 171 3.79 22.74 19.36
CA ASN A 171 4.98 22.23 20.07
C ASN A 171 5.09 20.70 20.01
N GLN A 172 3.97 19.98 20.16
CA GLN A 172 3.95 18.51 20.05
C GLN A 172 4.30 18.05 18.63
N LEU A 173 3.78 18.72 17.61
CA LEU A 173 4.10 18.44 16.21
C LEU A 173 5.59 18.67 15.95
N GLN A 174 6.14 19.78 16.42
CA GLN A 174 7.56 20.08 16.25
C GLN A 174 8.45 19.00 16.93
N LEU A 175 8.09 18.56 18.14
CA LEU A 175 8.81 17.49 18.83
C LEU A 175 8.73 16.16 18.07
N LEU A 176 7.55 15.85 17.52
CA LEU A 176 7.33 14.64 16.73
C LEU A 176 8.14 14.67 15.43
N GLU A 177 8.17 15.81 14.73
CA GLU A 177 8.98 16.01 13.52
C GLU A 177 10.48 15.83 13.81
N GLN A 178 10.98 16.40 14.92
CA GLN A 178 12.38 16.22 15.33
C GLN A 178 12.69 14.75 15.67
N LYS A 179 11.78 14.07 16.37
CA LYS A 179 11.97 12.64 16.70
C LYS A 179 11.96 11.77 15.44
N LEU A 180 11.01 11.99 14.54
CA LEU A 180 10.91 11.23 13.29
C LEU A 180 12.10 11.49 12.37
N SER A 181 12.53 12.73 12.23
CA SER A 181 13.71 13.07 11.41
C SER A 181 14.97 12.42 11.96
N SER A 182 15.18 12.44 13.28
CA SER A 182 16.32 11.76 13.93
C SER A 182 16.29 10.24 13.72
N GLN A 183 15.13 9.59 13.93
CA GLN A 183 14.98 8.15 13.69
C GLN A 183 15.18 7.77 12.22
N LEU A 184 14.69 8.59 11.29
CA LEU A 184 14.87 8.37 9.87
C LEU A 184 16.34 8.52 9.48
N GLU A 185 17.03 9.53 9.99
CA GLU A 185 18.47 9.74 9.73
C GLU A 185 19.31 8.56 10.26
N GLU A 186 19.02 8.07 11.47
CA GLU A 186 19.69 6.92 12.05
C GLU A 186 19.42 5.63 11.24
N ALA A 187 18.18 5.39 10.83
CA ALA A 187 17.82 4.25 9.99
C ALA A 187 18.52 4.28 8.62
N ILE A 188 18.58 5.47 7.99
CA ILE A 188 19.29 5.66 6.72
C ILE A 188 20.78 5.39 6.91
N LYS A 189 21.42 6.00 7.91
CA LYS A 189 22.84 5.79 8.24
C LYS A 189 23.15 4.31 8.52
N GLY A 190 22.31 3.64 9.31
CA GLY A 190 22.44 2.22 9.62
C GLY A 190 22.33 1.34 8.37
N SER A 191 21.33 1.58 7.52
CA SER A 191 21.13 0.82 6.29
C SER A 191 22.28 1.02 5.28
N LEU A 192 22.78 2.25 5.16
CA LEU A 192 23.91 2.58 4.28
C LEU A 192 25.19 1.92 4.77
N ARG A 193 25.47 1.97 6.08
CA ARG A 193 26.61 1.29 6.69
C ARG A 193 26.54 -0.23 6.47
N LYS A 194 25.37 -0.84 6.64
CA LYS A 194 25.17 -2.27 6.37
C LYS A 194 25.44 -2.62 4.91
N LYS A 195 24.88 -1.85 3.97
CA LYS A 195 25.12 -2.06 2.53
C LYS A 195 26.59 -1.86 2.15
N ALA A 196 27.25 -0.86 2.71
CA ALA A 196 28.68 -0.62 2.48
C ALA A 196 29.53 -1.77 3.01
N LEU A 197 29.24 -2.28 4.21
CA LEU A 197 29.93 -3.45 4.77
C LEU A 197 29.71 -4.71 3.95
N GLU A 198 28.48 -4.95 3.48
CA GLU A 198 28.17 -6.10 2.60
C GLU A 198 28.96 -5.99 1.28
N ALA A 199 28.98 -4.81 0.66
CA ALA A 199 29.73 -4.59 -0.57
C ALA A 199 31.25 -4.80 -0.39
N VAL A 200 31.82 -4.31 0.72
CA VAL A 200 33.24 -4.56 1.06
C VAL A 200 33.48 -6.05 1.29
N LYS A 201 32.60 -6.73 2.02
CA LYS A 201 32.72 -8.17 2.29
C LYS A 201 32.66 -8.99 1.00
N ASP A 202 31.77 -8.65 0.07
CA ASP A 202 31.69 -9.32 -1.23
C ASP A 202 32.95 -9.06 -2.07
N GLN A 203 33.47 -7.83 -2.08
CA GLN A 203 34.71 -7.53 -2.78
C GLN A 203 35.92 -8.25 -2.17
N VAL A 204 36.01 -8.33 -0.84
CA VAL A 204 37.07 -9.08 -0.15
C VAL A 204 36.94 -10.57 -0.44
N ARG A 205 35.73 -11.13 -0.40
CA ARG A 205 35.49 -12.54 -0.77
C ARG A 205 35.94 -12.81 -2.20
N GLN A 206 35.58 -11.95 -3.16
CA GLN A 206 36.00 -12.12 -4.55
C GLN A 206 37.52 -12.08 -4.68
N LYS A 207 38.19 -11.11 -4.04
CA LYS A 207 39.66 -11.02 -4.04
C LYS A 207 40.32 -12.25 -3.42
N ILE A 208 39.77 -12.78 -2.33
CA ILE A 208 40.28 -14.01 -1.70
C ILE A 208 40.12 -15.19 -2.67
N VAL A 209 38.95 -15.36 -3.30
CA VAL A 209 38.71 -16.43 -4.28
C VAL A 209 39.69 -16.31 -5.46
N ASP A 210 39.88 -15.10 -5.99
CA ASP A 210 40.80 -14.87 -7.11
C ASP A 210 42.26 -15.14 -6.72
N SER A 211 42.69 -14.72 -5.53
CA SER A 211 44.04 -14.98 -5.00
C SER A 211 44.26 -16.47 -4.72
N VAL A 212 43.29 -17.14 -4.11
CA VAL A 212 43.36 -18.58 -3.84
C VAL A 212 43.39 -19.36 -5.16
N ASN A 213 42.56 -19.00 -6.14
CA ASN A 213 42.58 -19.65 -7.45
C ASN A 213 43.94 -19.46 -8.16
N LYS A 214 44.53 -18.26 -8.10
CA LYS A 214 45.87 -18.01 -8.66
C LYS A 214 46.94 -18.88 -7.99
N GLU A 215 46.93 -18.94 -6.67
CA GLU A 215 47.90 -19.74 -5.91
C GLU A 215 47.70 -21.25 -6.16
N LEU A 216 46.44 -21.72 -6.20
CA LEU A 216 46.11 -23.09 -6.56
C LEU A 216 46.59 -23.44 -7.98
N HIS A 217 46.46 -22.53 -8.94
CA HIS A 217 46.98 -22.74 -10.29
C HIS A 217 48.50 -22.81 -10.36
N LEU A 218 49.22 -22.13 -9.46
CA LEU A 218 50.69 -22.22 -9.38
C LEU A 218 51.14 -23.50 -8.69
N GLN A 219 50.42 -23.95 -7.65
CA GLN A 219 50.82 -25.08 -6.83
C GLN A 219 50.33 -26.44 -7.36
N LEU A 220 49.19 -26.51 -8.06
CA LEU A 220 48.69 -27.77 -8.59
C LEU A 220 49.38 -28.14 -9.91
N PRO A 221 49.95 -29.34 -10.02
CA PRO A 221 50.44 -29.87 -11.28
C PRO A 221 49.35 -29.91 -12.35
N LEU A 222 49.70 -29.53 -13.58
CA LEU A 222 48.78 -29.51 -14.74
C LEU A 222 48.05 -30.85 -14.96
N ALA A 223 48.72 -31.97 -14.65
CA ALA A 223 48.15 -33.31 -14.76
C ALA A 223 46.88 -33.48 -13.89
N LEU A 224 46.89 -32.97 -12.65
CA LEU A 224 45.73 -33.06 -11.76
C LEU A 224 44.59 -32.14 -12.21
N HIS A 225 44.91 -31.00 -12.81
CA HIS A 225 43.91 -30.10 -13.38
C HIS A 225 43.19 -30.73 -14.57
N VAL A 226 43.94 -31.38 -15.47
CA VAL A 226 43.37 -32.14 -16.60
C VAL A 226 42.50 -33.28 -16.07
N GLN A 227 42.98 -34.04 -15.09
CA GLN A 227 42.23 -35.13 -14.48
C GLN A 227 40.92 -34.64 -13.84
N THR A 228 40.95 -33.57 -13.04
CA THR A 228 39.75 -33.01 -12.39
C THR A 228 38.73 -32.52 -13.43
N ASN A 229 39.20 -31.88 -14.50
CA ASN A 229 38.34 -31.43 -15.61
C ASN A 229 37.77 -32.59 -16.44
N GLN A 230 38.40 -33.76 -16.43
CA GLN A 230 37.87 -34.98 -17.05
C GLN A 230 36.84 -35.68 -16.16
N HIS A 231 37.02 -35.65 -14.83
CA HIS A 231 36.06 -36.24 -13.88
C HIS A 231 34.74 -35.47 -13.83
N HIS A 232 34.78 -34.14 -14.01
CA HIS A 232 33.55 -33.34 -13.98
C HIS A 232 32.49 -33.77 -15.01
N PRO A 233 32.80 -33.88 -16.33
CA PRO A 233 31.83 -34.37 -17.30
C PRO A 233 31.41 -35.81 -17.04
N GLN A 234 32.31 -36.67 -16.52
CA GLN A 234 31.95 -38.04 -16.12
C GLN A 234 30.94 -38.05 -14.97
N MET A 235 31.11 -37.20 -13.96
CA MET A 235 30.14 -37.06 -12.88
C MET A 235 28.81 -36.51 -13.35
N LEU A 236 28.82 -35.56 -14.29
CA LEU A 236 27.59 -35.05 -14.91
C LEU A 236 26.87 -36.14 -15.70
N GLU A 237 27.62 -36.96 -16.44
CA GLU A 237 27.08 -38.12 -17.17
C GLU A 237 26.46 -39.15 -16.23
N ILE A 238 27.16 -39.50 -15.14
CA ILE A 238 26.64 -40.43 -14.13
C ILE A 238 25.38 -39.86 -13.47
N SER A 239 25.40 -38.58 -13.09
CA SER A 239 24.24 -37.90 -12.50
C SER A 239 23.05 -37.89 -13.44
N ALA A 240 23.28 -37.59 -14.73
CA ALA A 240 22.24 -37.63 -15.74
C ALA A 240 21.72 -39.04 -16.00
N SER A 241 22.59 -40.04 -16.04
CA SER A 241 22.21 -41.44 -16.17
C SER A 241 21.35 -41.89 -14.98
N LEU A 242 21.73 -41.53 -13.76
CA LEU A 242 20.99 -41.83 -12.54
C LEU A 242 19.61 -41.15 -12.55
N HIS A 243 19.55 -39.84 -12.79
CA HIS A 243 18.30 -39.09 -12.89
C HIS A 243 17.39 -39.67 -13.99
N ASN A 244 17.95 -40.01 -15.15
CA ASN A 244 17.19 -40.61 -16.24
C ASN A 244 16.69 -42.01 -15.91
N SER A 245 17.47 -42.80 -15.16
CA SER A 245 17.05 -44.13 -14.70
C SER A 245 15.89 -44.04 -13.69
N GLU A 246 15.95 -43.06 -12.77
CA GLU A 246 14.89 -42.78 -11.81
C GLU A 246 13.63 -42.24 -12.49
N ALA A 247 13.79 -41.28 -13.40
CA ALA A 247 12.69 -40.74 -14.19
C ALA A 247 12.00 -41.82 -15.03
N ARG A 248 12.77 -42.73 -15.66
CA ARG A 248 12.21 -43.89 -16.37
C ARG A 248 11.48 -44.86 -15.45
N ALA A 249 12.02 -45.14 -14.26
CA ALA A 249 11.37 -46.00 -13.28
C ALA A 249 10.05 -45.39 -12.78
N ALA A 250 10.02 -44.07 -12.53
CA ALA A 250 8.81 -43.34 -12.17
C ALA A 250 7.78 -43.37 -13.32
N ASN A 251 8.22 -43.11 -14.56
CA ASN A 251 7.38 -43.13 -15.75
C ASN A 251 6.82 -44.53 -16.07
N ALA A 252 7.53 -45.60 -15.71
CA ALA A 252 7.05 -46.97 -15.87
C ALA A 252 5.85 -47.30 -14.98
N ASN A 253 5.66 -46.56 -13.89
CA ASN A 253 4.53 -46.71 -12.96
C ASN A 253 3.28 -45.91 -13.37
N ILE A 254 3.36 -45.12 -14.45
CA ILE A 254 2.23 -44.34 -14.97
C ILE A 254 1.15 -45.29 -15.50
N ARG A 255 -0.08 -45.11 -14.99
CA ARG A 255 -1.24 -45.93 -15.37
C ARG A 255 -2.24 -45.17 -16.21
N THR A 256 -2.36 -43.86 -15.99
CA THR A 256 -3.33 -43.01 -16.68
C THR A 256 -2.64 -41.98 -17.57
N ALA A 257 -3.33 -41.54 -18.62
CA ALA A 257 -2.82 -40.54 -19.54
C ALA A 257 -2.60 -39.15 -18.91
N GLN A 258 -3.21 -38.91 -17.75
CA GLN A 258 -3.15 -37.64 -17.03
C GLN A 258 -2.07 -37.62 -15.95
N ASP A 259 -1.43 -38.76 -15.66
CA ASP A 259 -0.36 -38.82 -14.68
C ASP A 259 0.83 -37.96 -15.16
N PRO A 260 1.52 -37.26 -14.24
CA PRO A 260 2.63 -36.40 -14.59
C PRO A 260 3.83 -37.22 -15.09
N LEU A 261 4.42 -36.79 -16.21
CA LEU A 261 5.64 -37.35 -16.73
C LEU A 261 6.86 -36.70 -16.08
N HIS A 262 7.79 -37.53 -15.63
CA HIS A 262 9.09 -37.09 -15.15
C HIS A 262 10.02 -36.86 -16.34
N ALA A 263 10.52 -35.63 -16.46
CA ALA A 263 11.38 -35.22 -17.54
C ALA A 263 12.79 -35.81 -17.44
N LEU A 264 13.30 -36.30 -18.57
CA LEU A 264 14.67 -36.78 -18.70
C LEU A 264 15.61 -35.61 -19.03
N TRP A 265 16.87 -35.74 -18.65
CA TRP A 265 17.93 -34.85 -19.09
C TRP A 265 18.54 -35.33 -20.41
N PRO A 266 18.77 -34.42 -21.37
CA PRO A 266 19.38 -34.78 -22.64
C PRO A 266 20.85 -35.21 -22.45
N PRO A 267 21.35 -36.16 -23.25
CA PRO A 267 22.70 -36.70 -23.11
C PRO A 267 23.81 -35.69 -23.43
N SER A 268 23.50 -34.64 -24.20
CA SER A 268 24.46 -33.63 -24.68
C SER A 268 24.46 -32.33 -23.86
N GLY A 269 23.68 -32.27 -22.77
CA GLY A 269 23.45 -31.04 -22.02
C GLY A 269 24.67 -30.64 -21.18
N LYS A 270 25.32 -29.51 -21.53
CA LYS A 270 26.18 -28.77 -20.58
C LYS A 270 25.42 -28.29 -19.34
N LYS A 271 24.08 -28.30 -19.39
CA LYS A 271 23.18 -27.99 -18.29
C LYS A 271 22.25 -29.17 -18.04
N LEU A 272 22.15 -29.57 -16.78
CA LEU A 272 21.24 -30.60 -16.28
C LEU A 272 19.81 -30.04 -16.15
N GLU A 273 19.25 -29.57 -17.27
CA GLU A 273 17.90 -29.01 -17.30
C GLU A 273 17.06 -29.76 -18.34
N ALA A 274 15.80 -30.02 -18.00
CA ALA A 274 14.85 -30.63 -18.92
C ALA A 274 14.58 -29.69 -20.11
N HIS A 275 14.42 -30.26 -21.31
CA HIS A 275 14.09 -29.46 -22.47
C HIS A 275 12.70 -28.83 -22.32
N HIS A 276 12.56 -27.53 -22.62
CA HIS A 276 11.30 -26.77 -22.49
C HIS A 276 10.11 -27.34 -23.27
N LYS A 277 10.36 -28.17 -24.29
CA LYS A 277 9.31 -28.88 -25.06
C LYS A 277 8.97 -30.27 -24.52
N PHE A 278 9.56 -30.70 -23.41
CA PHE A 278 9.23 -31.99 -22.83
C PHE A 278 7.79 -31.92 -22.28
N PRO A 279 6.88 -32.82 -22.68
CA PRO A 279 5.50 -32.77 -22.24
C PRO A 279 5.37 -33.18 -20.77
N ASN A 280 4.51 -32.47 -20.03
CA ASN A 280 4.27 -32.76 -18.62
C ASN A 280 3.36 -33.98 -18.40
N THR A 281 2.63 -34.45 -19.42
CA THR A 281 1.71 -35.60 -19.32
C THR A 281 1.72 -36.42 -20.61
N VAL A 282 1.33 -37.70 -20.52
CA VAL A 282 1.20 -38.59 -21.69
C VAL A 282 0.18 -38.04 -22.68
N ARG A 283 -0.89 -37.40 -22.18
CA ARG A 283 -1.87 -36.74 -23.03
C ARG A 283 -1.26 -35.59 -23.83
N ALA A 284 -0.46 -34.74 -23.21
CA ALA A 284 0.23 -33.65 -23.91
C ALA A 284 1.18 -34.20 -24.99
N LEU A 285 1.84 -35.33 -24.75
CA LEU A 285 2.63 -36.04 -25.78
C LEU A 285 1.79 -36.54 -26.95
N ALA A 286 0.58 -37.05 -26.69
CA ALA A 286 -0.33 -37.47 -27.75
C ALA A 286 -0.80 -36.28 -28.61
N ASP A 287 -0.92 -35.09 -28.04
CA ASP A 287 -1.36 -33.87 -28.73
C ASP A 287 -0.21 -33.11 -29.45
N LEU A 288 1.06 -33.50 -29.22
CA LEU A 288 2.23 -32.87 -29.85
C LEU A 288 2.26 -33.04 -31.37
N SER A 289 2.76 -31.99 -32.05
CA SER A 289 2.90 -31.96 -33.51
C SER A 289 4.02 -32.88 -34.00
N ALA A 290 3.95 -33.32 -35.26
CA ALA A 290 5.00 -34.18 -35.84
C ALA A 290 6.40 -33.56 -35.76
N LYS A 291 6.49 -32.24 -36.01
CA LYS A 291 7.75 -31.50 -35.97
C LYS A 291 8.36 -31.48 -34.56
N ASP A 292 7.53 -31.35 -33.53
CA ASP A 292 8.01 -31.32 -32.16
C ASP A 292 8.44 -32.71 -31.68
N VAL A 293 7.77 -33.77 -32.12
CA VAL A 293 8.19 -35.16 -31.84
C VAL A 293 9.53 -35.45 -32.52
N ASP A 294 9.71 -35.08 -33.79
CA ASP A 294 10.98 -35.24 -34.49
C ASP A 294 12.12 -34.46 -33.80
N LEU A 295 11.83 -33.25 -33.33
CA LEU A 295 12.78 -32.45 -32.54
C LEU A 295 13.12 -33.15 -31.21
N LEU A 296 12.14 -33.72 -30.50
CA LEU A 296 12.40 -34.47 -29.27
C LEU A 296 13.25 -35.71 -29.53
N LEU A 297 12.93 -36.49 -30.56
CA LEU A 297 13.72 -37.66 -30.95
C LEU A 297 15.17 -37.27 -31.27
N GLY A 298 15.37 -36.15 -31.98
CA GLY A 298 16.70 -35.62 -32.28
C GLY A 298 17.47 -35.16 -31.04
N ILE A 299 16.82 -34.46 -30.11
CA ILE A 299 17.46 -33.97 -28.87
C ILE A 299 17.90 -35.14 -27.97
N TYR A 300 17.07 -36.17 -27.86
CA TYR A 300 17.37 -37.35 -27.05
C TYR A 300 18.19 -38.41 -27.79
N ASN A 301 18.58 -38.14 -29.05
CA ASN A 301 19.33 -39.05 -29.91
C ASN A 301 18.68 -40.45 -30.03
N ILE A 302 17.36 -40.47 -30.17
CA ILE A 302 16.59 -41.71 -30.31
C ILE A 302 16.58 -42.09 -31.79
N VAL A 303 17.27 -43.18 -32.12
CA VAL A 303 17.30 -43.73 -33.48
C VAL A 303 16.00 -44.48 -33.72
N VAL A 304 15.17 -43.96 -34.61
CA VAL A 304 13.98 -44.66 -35.11
C VAL A 304 14.42 -45.50 -36.32
N HIS A 305 14.18 -46.81 -36.28
CA HIS A 305 14.49 -47.70 -37.38
C HIS A 305 13.31 -47.79 -38.35
N ASP A 306 13.56 -47.41 -39.61
CA ASP A 306 12.59 -47.58 -40.69
C ASP A 306 12.60 -49.05 -41.12
N HIS A 307 11.56 -49.81 -40.78
CA HIS A 307 11.57 -51.25 -41.05
C HIS A 307 11.34 -51.62 -42.52
N ASP A 308 10.76 -50.75 -43.35
CA ASP A 308 10.38 -51.08 -44.74
C ASP A 308 10.66 -49.96 -45.76
N GLY A 309 11.56 -49.02 -45.46
CA GLY A 309 11.86 -47.87 -46.33
C GLY A 309 10.68 -46.89 -46.52
N GLY A 310 9.58 -47.12 -45.81
CA GLY A 310 8.45 -46.20 -45.70
C GLY A 310 8.66 -45.16 -44.60
N SER A 311 8.03 -44.01 -44.75
CA SER A 311 7.98 -42.98 -43.70
C SER A 311 7.31 -43.55 -42.45
N VAL A 312 8.03 -43.62 -41.33
CA VAL A 312 7.47 -44.07 -40.04
C VAL A 312 6.32 -43.17 -39.60
N ASP A 313 5.20 -43.80 -39.28
CA ASP A 313 3.99 -43.10 -38.86
C ASP A 313 4.23 -42.28 -37.58
N LEU A 314 3.53 -41.15 -37.45
CA LEU A 314 3.66 -40.28 -36.29
C LEU A 314 3.35 -41.00 -34.96
N ALA A 315 2.39 -41.93 -34.97
CA ALA A 315 2.09 -42.71 -33.77
C ALA A 315 3.24 -43.64 -33.37
N ASP A 316 3.92 -44.24 -34.34
CA ASP A 316 5.08 -45.08 -34.07
C ASP A 316 6.22 -44.26 -33.50
N LYS A 317 6.51 -43.08 -34.06
CA LYS A 317 7.49 -42.13 -33.49
C LYS A 317 7.16 -41.76 -32.03
N LYS A 318 5.88 -41.49 -31.74
CA LYS A 318 5.42 -41.22 -30.36
C LYS A 318 5.55 -42.45 -29.46
N ASN A 319 5.24 -43.64 -29.97
CA ASN A 319 5.39 -44.91 -29.25
C ASN A 319 6.85 -45.25 -28.97
N TYR A 320 7.77 -44.98 -29.90
CA TYR A 320 9.22 -45.07 -29.70
C TYR A 320 9.67 -44.13 -28.58
N PHE A 321 9.21 -42.88 -28.59
CA PHE A 321 9.52 -41.93 -27.52
C PHE A 321 8.97 -42.39 -26.16
N LEU A 322 7.70 -42.85 -26.10
CA LEU A 322 7.08 -43.40 -24.89
C LEU A 322 7.89 -44.58 -24.31
N ASN A 323 8.30 -45.50 -25.18
CA ASN A 323 9.13 -46.62 -24.78
C ASN A 323 10.50 -46.17 -24.25
N PHE A 324 11.13 -45.18 -24.90
CA PHE A 324 12.42 -44.62 -24.45
C PHE A 324 12.35 -43.95 -23.07
N ILE A 325 11.25 -43.26 -22.77
CA ILE A 325 11.03 -42.62 -21.46
C ILE A 325 10.52 -43.61 -20.39
N GLY A 326 10.34 -44.89 -20.74
CA GLY A 326 9.94 -45.97 -19.83
C GLY A 326 8.44 -46.16 -19.65
N VAL A 327 7.59 -45.42 -20.38
CA VAL A 327 6.13 -45.54 -20.27
C VAL A 327 5.63 -46.77 -21.03
N ARG A 328 4.81 -47.60 -20.38
CA ARG A 328 4.25 -48.86 -20.95
C ARG A 328 2.95 -48.67 -21.74
N LEU A 329 2.42 -47.46 -21.78
CA LEU A 329 1.22 -47.12 -22.55
C LEU A 329 1.57 -47.00 -24.03
N ARG A 330 0.65 -47.42 -24.90
CA ARG A 330 0.76 -47.23 -26.35
C ARG A 330 -0.35 -46.31 -26.85
N ILE A 331 0.00 -45.45 -27.79
CA ILE A 331 -0.94 -44.62 -28.52
C ILE A 331 -1.41 -45.43 -29.73
N ILE A 332 -2.71 -45.71 -29.77
CA ILE A 332 -3.36 -46.36 -30.91
C ILE A 332 -4.13 -45.27 -31.67
N LEU A 333 -3.81 -45.12 -32.95
CA LEU A 333 -4.62 -44.32 -33.87
C LEU A 333 -5.97 -45.03 -34.03
N THR A 334 -7.02 -44.45 -33.48
CA THR A 334 -8.36 -44.87 -33.89
C THR A 334 -8.66 -44.22 -35.24
N PRO A 335 -9.09 -44.98 -36.26
CA PRO A 335 -9.49 -44.40 -37.52
C PRO A 335 -10.65 -43.46 -37.25
N THR A 336 -10.41 -42.15 -37.35
CA THR A 336 -11.46 -41.16 -37.20
C THR A 336 -12.41 -41.35 -38.37
N SER A 337 -13.67 -41.72 -38.08
CA SER A 337 -14.72 -41.81 -39.08
C SER A 337 -14.72 -40.53 -39.92
N LYS A 338 -14.79 -40.68 -41.25
CA LYS A 338 -14.48 -39.66 -42.26
C LYS A 338 -15.27 -38.34 -42.15
N ASP A 339 -16.30 -38.29 -41.29
CA ASP A 339 -17.17 -37.13 -41.14
C ASP A 339 -16.76 -36.15 -40.02
N SER A 340 -15.77 -36.51 -39.19
CA SER A 340 -15.30 -35.65 -38.10
C SER A 340 -14.20 -34.70 -38.57
N THR A 341 -14.62 -33.57 -39.14
CA THR A 341 -13.72 -32.51 -39.59
C THR A 341 -13.05 -31.85 -38.38
N LYS A 342 -11.78 -32.21 -38.11
CA LYS A 342 -10.83 -31.65 -37.11
C LYS A 342 -10.79 -32.34 -35.73
N GLY A 343 -10.10 -33.46 -35.67
CA GLY A 343 -9.54 -34.00 -34.42
C GLY A 343 -9.15 -35.46 -34.57
N SER A 344 -7.86 -35.75 -34.71
CA SER A 344 -7.36 -37.13 -34.57
C SER A 344 -7.61 -37.58 -33.13
N SER A 345 -8.61 -38.44 -32.93
CA SER A 345 -8.84 -39.05 -31.63
C SER A 345 -7.79 -40.13 -31.40
N PHE A 346 -7.07 -40.04 -30.27
CA PHE A 346 -6.12 -41.04 -29.84
C PHE A 346 -6.69 -41.79 -28.63
N VAL A 347 -6.68 -43.11 -28.70
CA VAL A 347 -6.99 -43.97 -27.55
C VAL A 347 -5.66 -44.46 -26.98
N ILE A 348 -5.47 -44.23 -25.68
CA ILE A 348 -4.30 -44.67 -24.94
C ILE A 348 -4.69 -45.98 -24.26
N SER A 349 -4.02 -47.07 -24.64
CA SER A 349 -4.25 -48.40 -24.08
C SER A 349 -3.01 -48.87 -23.33
N ALA A 350 -3.21 -49.49 -22.18
CA ALA A 350 -2.14 -50.16 -21.45
C ALA A 350 -1.83 -51.50 -22.14
N CYS A 351 -0.55 -51.77 -22.41
CA CYS A 351 -0.15 -53.13 -22.76
C CYS A 351 -0.27 -54.01 -21.52
N GLN A 352 -1.19 -54.98 -21.56
CA GLN A 352 -1.27 -56.05 -20.56
C GLN A 352 -0.15 -57.06 -20.75
#